data_AF-A0A6M0AWS8-F1
#
_entry.id   AF-A0A6M0AWS8-F1
#
_cell.length_a   1.000
_cell.length_b   1.000
_cell.length_c   1.000
_cell.angle_alpha   90.00
_cell.angle_beta   90.00
_cell.angle_gamma   90.00
#
_symmetry.space_group_name_H-M   'P 1'
#
loop_
_entity.id
_entity.type
_entity.pdbx_description
1 polymer ?
#
loop_
_entity_poly.entity_id
_entity_poly.type
_entity_poly.pdbx_seq_one_letter_code
_entity_poly.pdbx_strand_id
1 'polypeptide(L)'
;MKANQVKQLNFSGAYIDAKYVENVENYPINSRTITVNPEETDAYLSENNTSIIPAFSSTILKNTTVQKAKSLLLLEGVESNNIGKIVFEPGWNLLGNLIHFPKNIPLWKSPQDEAGILEVDPYFMARQSSTPHQQEKFSVKVNLWYAPSRTDCAIHNQHDFIELHTQVLGQGRMQKFKEKDFGTLYEDLLMTEGYTQIVPFCEVHENQQYTYPWHQYYSDTDCIWMAIEYHPIKRSK
;
A
#
# COMPACT_ATOMS: atom_id res chain seq x y z
N MET A 1 -14.01 -18.49 -13.24
CA MET A 1 -14.45 -17.33 -12.42
C MET A 1 -14.83 -16.20 -13.38
N LYS A 2 -15.67 -15.24 -12.97
CA LYS A 2 -15.99 -14.08 -13.82
C LYS A 2 -14.75 -13.19 -13.92
N ALA A 3 -14.35 -12.81 -15.12
CA ALA A 3 -13.22 -11.90 -15.33
C ALA A 3 -13.58 -10.46 -14.93
N ASN A 4 -12.56 -9.69 -14.53
CA ASN A 4 -12.64 -8.26 -14.22
C ASN A 4 -13.73 -7.95 -13.18
N GLN A 5 -13.72 -8.64 -12.04
CA GLN A 5 -14.61 -8.30 -10.94
C GLN A 5 -14.08 -7.02 -10.28
N VAL A 6 -14.86 -5.94 -10.37
CA VAL A 6 -14.45 -4.63 -9.87
C VAL A 6 -15.18 -4.31 -8.57
N LYS A 7 -14.41 -3.94 -7.55
CA LYS A 7 -14.89 -3.36 -6.30
C LYS A 7 -14.39 -1.92 -6.20
N GLN A 8 -15.32 -0.98 -6.03
CA GLN A 8 -14.97 0.39 -5.66
C GLN A 8 -14.55 0.42 -4.18
N LEU A 9 -13.40 1.01 -3.87
CA LEU A 9 -12.91 1.13 -2.49
C LEU A 9 -13.58 2.30 -1.78
N ASN A 10 -13.90 2.14 -0.49
CA ASN A 10 -14.72 3.09 0.28
C ASN A 10 -14.10 4.47 0.52
N PHE A 11 -12.80 4.64 0.28
CA PHE A 11 -12.09 5.93 0.36
C PHE A 11 -11.98 6.63 -1.00
N SER A 12 -12.68 6.13 -2.03
CA SER A 12 -12.74 6.81 -3.33
C SER A 12 -13.53 8.11 -3.22
N GLY A 13 -13.01 9.17 -3.83
CA GLY A 13 -13.53 10.52 -3.68
C GLY A 13 -13.20 11.44 -4.86
N ALA A 14 -13.24 12.74 -4.60
CA ALA A 14 -12.94 13.77 -5.58
C ALA A 14 -11.44 13.87 -5.91
N TYR A 15 -10.57 13.42 -4.99
CA TYR A 15 -9.12 13.44 -5.21
C TYR A 15 -8.61 12.16 -5.86
N ILE A 16 -9.08 10.99 -5.40
CA ILE A 16 -8.60 9.68 -5.84
C ILE A 16 -9.80 8.77 -6.13
N ASP A 17 -9.88 8.22 -7.34
CA ASP A 17 -10.78 7.11 -7.69
C ASP A 17 -10.02 5.79 -7.51
N ALA A 18 -10.45 4.97 -6.53
CA ALA A 18 -9.73 3.77 -6.13
C ALA A 18 -10.56 2.48 -6.30
N LYS A 19 -9.97 1.49 -6.98
CA LYS A 19 -10.64 0.22 -7.30
C LYS A 19 -9.75 -0.96 -6.96
N TYR A 20 -10.38 -2.04 -6.53
CA TYR A 20 -9.79 -3.37 -6.52
C TYR A 20 -10.40 -4.20 -7.66
N VAL A 21 -9.56 -4.82 -8.48
CA VAL A 21 -10.00 -5.64 -9.63
C VAL A 21 -9.46 -7.05 -9.48
N GLU A 22 -10.32 -8.05 -9.49
CA GLU A 22 -9.94 -9.47 -9.45
C GLU A 22 -10.16 -10.16 -10.80
N ASN A 23 -9.42 -11.25 -11.02
CA ASN A 23 -9.45 -12.05 -12.25
C ASN A 23 -9.25 -11.16 -13.49
N VAL A 24 -8.16 -10.38 -13.50
CA VAL A 24 -7.89 -9.36 -14.51
C VAL A 24 -7.56 -10.04 -15.84
N GLU A 25 -8.36 -9.74 -16.86
CA GLU A 25 -8.14 -10.18 -18.24
C GLU A 25 -8.44 -9.04 -19.21
N ASN A 26 -7.45 -8.65 -20.00
CA ASN A 26 -7.52 -7.56 -20.99
C ASN A 26 -8.19 -6.29 -20.43
N TYR A 27 -7.81 -5.87 -19.23
CA TYR A 27 -8.42 -4.74 -18.54
C TYR A 27 -7.80 -3.42 -19.04
N PRO A 28 -8.60 -2.50 -19.62
CA PRO A 28 -8.09 -1.25 -20.15
C PRO A 28 -7.76 -0.24 -19.04
N ILE A 29 -6.61 0.42 -19.16
CA ILE A 29 -6.23 1.60 -18.37
C ILE A 29 -6.18 2.80 -19.31
N ASN A 30 -7.19 3.67 -19.20
CA ASN A 30 -7.34 4.82 -20.08
C ASN A 30 -6.59 6.05 -19.52
N SER A 31 -6.88 6.42 -18.27
CA SER A 31 -6.26 7.55 -17.60
C SER A 31 -4.90 7.18 -17.00
N ARG A 32 -4.20 8.20 -16.50
CA ARG A 32 -2.97 7.98 -15.71
C ARG A 32 -3.34 7.39 -14.36
N THR A 33 -2.99 6.13 -14.13
CA THR A 33 -3.41 5.35 -12.97
C THR A 33 -2.20 4.70 -12.33
N ILE A 34 -2.06 4.85 -11.02
CA ILE A 34 -1.13 4.02 -10.24
C ILE A 34 -1.74 2.63 -10.14
N THR A 35 -1.05 1.67 -10.73
CA THR A 35 -1.47 0.27 -10.78
C THR A 35 -0.55 -0.52 -9.87
N VAL A 36 -1.09 -1.00 -8.76
CA VAL A 36 -0.37 -1.82 -7.78
C VAL A 36 -0.74 -3.28 -7.97
N ASN A 37 0.28 -4.13 -8.00
CA ASN A 37 0.15 -5.57 -7.97
C ASN A 37 0.33 -6.06 -6.52
N PRO A 38 -0.74 -6.37 -5.78
CA PRO A 38 -0.64 -6.85 -4.41
C PRO A 38 -0.29 -8.34 -4.30
N GLU A 39 -0.07 -9.02 -5.42
CA GLU A 39 0.06 -10.48 -5.52
C GLU A 39 1.52 -10.94 -5.57
N GLU A 40 1.74 -12.22 -5.28
CA GLU A 40 3.03 -12.90 -5.41
C GLU A 40 3.45 -13.16 -6.87
N THR A 41 2.52 -13.05 -7.82
CA THR A 41 2.76 -13.27 -9.25
C THR A 41 2.74 -11.98 -10.03
N ASP A 42 3.58 -11.86 -11.05
CA ASP A 42 3.61 -10.69 -11.93
C ASP A 42 2.26 -10.45 -12.65
N ALA A 43 1.94 -9.18 -12.88
CA ALA A 43 0.91 -8.76 -13.82
C ALA A 43 1.53 -8.49 -15.19
N TYR A 44 0.83 -8.82 -16.27
CA TYR A 44 1.34 -8.77 -17.64
C TYR A 44 0.61 -7.70 -18.45
N LEU A 45 1.36 -6.86 -19.17
CA LEU A 45 0.82 -5.81 -20.04
C LEU A 45 0.69 -6.30 -21.49
N SER A 46 -0.34 -5.85 -22.19
CA SER A 46 -0.57 -6.15 -23.60
C SER A 46 0.01 -5.05 -24.49
N GLU A 47 1.33 -5.03 -24.63
CA GLU A 47 2.07 -4.07 -25.46
C GLU A 47 2.98 -4.79 -26.46
N ASN A 48 3.46 -4.06 -27.48
CA ASN A 48 4.36 -4.62 -28.51
C ASN A 48 5.63 -5.24 -27.90
N ASN A 49 6.13 -4.66 -26.81
CA ASN A 49 7.21 -5.22 -26.02
C ASN A 49 6.61 -5.80 -24.73
N THR A 50 6.96 -7.04 -24.42
CA THR A 50 6.55 -7.68 -23.16
C THR A 50 7.00 -6.83 -21.98
N SER A 51 6.04 -6.44 -21.14
CA SER A 51 6.27 -5.67 -19.93
C SER A 51 5.40 -6.22 -18.80
N ILE A 52 5.88 -6.06 -17.57
CA ILE A 52 5.24 -6.59 -16.37
C ILE A 52 5.14 -5.54 -15.27
N ILE A 53 4.21 -5.76 -14.34
CA ILE A 53 4.26 -5.17 -13.00
C ILE A 53 4.71 -6.30 -12.06
N PRO A 54 5.94 -6.26 -11.54
CA PRO A 54 6.44 -7.30 -10.66
C PRO A 54 5.54 -7.55 -9.44
N ALA A 55 5.62 -8.75 -8.87
CA ALA A 55 5.01 -9.08 -7.59
C ALA A 55 5.27 -8.00 -6.51
N PHE A 56 4.23 -7.65 -5.75
CA PHE A 56 4.28 -6.66 -4.66
C PHE A 56 4.82 -5.28 -5.04
N SER A 57 4.66 -4.90 -6.30
CA SER A 57 5.18 -3.62 -6.81
C SER A 57 4.07 -2.82 -7.49
N SER A 58 4.42 -1.62 -7.95
CA SER A 58 3.52 -0.78 -8.70
C SER A 58 4.24 -0.05 -9.83
N THR A 59 3.43 0.45 -10.74
CA THR A 59 3.87 1.39 -11.77
C THR A 59 2.72 2.35 -12.09
N ILE A 60 3.00 3.34 -12.93
CA ILE A 60 1.99 4.25 -13.45
C ILE A 60 1.70 3.88 -14.88
N LEU A 61 0.47 3.45 -15.13
CA LEU A 61 -0.01 3.09 -16.46
C LEU A 61 -0.85 4.23 -17.05
N LYS A 62 -0.87 4.33 -18.38
CA LYS A 62 -1.72 5.25 -19.14
C LYS A 62 -1.91 4.72 -20.55
N ASN A 63 -3.14 4.76 -21.06
CA ASN A 63 -3.48 4.33 -22.43
C ASN A 63 -2.93 2.94 -22.80
N THR A 64 -3.10 1.96 -21.93
CA THR A 64 -2.58 0.59 -22.11
C THR A 64 -3.59 -0.44 -21.61
N THR A 65 -3.31 -1.72 -21.78
CA THR A 65 -4.15 -2.83 -21.32
C THR A 65 -3.34 -3.77 -20.44
N VAL A 66 -3.87 -4.10 -19.25
CA VAL A 66 -3.34 -5.22 -18.47
C VAL A 66 -3.91 -6.51 -19.06
N GLN A 67 -3.06 -7.29 -19.73
CA GLN A 67 -3.45 -8.54 -20.36
C GLN A 67 -3.95 -9.55 -19.32
N LYS A 68 -3.20 -9.71 -18.22
CA LYS A 68 -3.51 -10.71 -17.19
C LYS A 68 -2.91 -10.34 -15.84
N ALA A 69 -3.69 -10.45 -14.78
CA ALA A 69 -3.25 -10.42 -13.39
C ALA A 69 -4.24 -11.20 -12.50
N LYS A 70 -3.81 -11.66 -11.33
CA LYS A 70 -4.74 -12.25 -10.35
C LYS A 70 -5.65 -11.17 -9.76
N SER A 71 -5.05 -10.09 -9.26
CA SER A 71 -5.76 -8.90 -8.84
C SER A 71 -4.90 -7.65 -8.98
N LEU A 72 -5.52 -6.47 -8.91
CA LEU A 72 -4.87 -5.16 -8.96
C LEU A 72 -5.58 -4.18 -8.02
N LEU A 73 -4.80 -3.29 -7.40
CA LEU A 73 -5.31 -2.04 -6.82
C LEU A 73 -5.01 -0.91 -7.81
N LEU A 74 -6.05 -0.17 -8.19
CA LEU A 74 -5.97 0.92 -9.15
C LEU A 74 -6.28 2.23 -8.44
N LEU A 75 -5.39 3.23 -8.55
CA LEU A 75 -5.59 4.57 -8.02
C LEU A 75 -5.44 5.59 -9.15
N GLU A 76 -6.56 6.17 -9.57
CA GLU A 76 -6.58 7.24 -10.56
C GLU A 76 -6.63 8.59 -9.84
N GLY A 77 -5.66 9.46 -10.14
CA GLY A 77 -5.65 10.83 -9.62
C GLY A 77 -6.68 11.68 -10.36
N VAL A 78 -7.70 12.13 -9.64
CA VAL A 78 -8.83 12.90 -10.19
C VAL A 78 -8.59 14.41 -10.05
N GLU A 79 -8.11 14.87 -8.89
CA GLU A 79 -7.73 16.25 -8.61
C GLU A 79 -6.35 16.30 -7.95
N SER A 80 -5.49 17.21 -8.40
CA SER A 80 -4.11 17.36 -7.91
C SER A 80 -3.83 18.74 -7.30
N ASN A 81 -4.79 19.66 -7.37
CA ASN A 81 -4.67 20.97 -6.73
C ASN A 81 -5.14 20.92 -5.28
N ASN A 82 -4.35 21.50 -4.37
CA ASN A 82 -4.67 21.59 -2.94
C ASN A 82 -5.00 20.22 -2.32
N ILE A 83 -4.12 19.23 -2.53
CA ILE A 83 -4.34 17.83 -2.12
C ILE A 83 -4.68 17.66 -0.64
N GLY A 84 -4.24 18.59 0.24
CA GLY A 84 -4.60 18.57 1.65
C GLY A 84 -6.09 18.73 1.96
N LYS A 85 -6.90 19.16 0.99
CA LYS A 85 -8.37 19.16 1.13
C LYS A 85 -8.98 17.76 1.14
N ILE A 86 -8.23 16.71 0.79
CA ILE A 86 -8.71 15.33 0.85
C ILE A 86 -9.21 14.96 2.26
N VAL A 87 -8.64 15.56 3.31
CA VAL A 87 -9.04 15.31 4.70
C VAL A 87 -10.46 15.79 5.04
N PHE A 88 -11.09 16.57 4.16
CA PHE A 88 -12.48 17.01 4.29
C PHE A 88 -13.48 16.05 3.59
N GLU A 89 -12.99 15.05 2.87
CA GLU A 89 -13.86 14.01 2.32
C GLU A 89 -14.48 13.16 3.43
N PRO A 90 -15.67 12.55 3.20
CA PRO A 90 -16.36 11.76 4.21
C PRO A 90 -15.48 10.65 4.82
N GLY A 91 -15.48 10.57 6.16
CA GLY A 91 -14.82 9.49 6.91
C GLY A 91 -13.33 9.70 7.18
N TRP A 92 -12.69 10.71 6.59
CA TRP A 92 -11.34 11.08 6.97
C TRP A 92 -11.28 11.60 8.41
N ASN A 93 -10.25 11.20 9.16
CA ASN A 93 -10.08 11.64 10.55
C ASN A 93 -8.60 11.79 10.91
N LEU A 94 -8.32 12.70 11.84
CA LEU A 94 -7.00 12.81 12.45
C LEU A 94 -6.73 11.55 13.27
N LEU A 95 -5.58 10.91 13.09
CA LEU A 95 -5.27 9.63 13.74
C LEU A 95 -5.33 9.73 15.27
N GLY A 96 -4.87 10.85 15.85
CA GLY A 96 -4.95 11.13 17.28
C GLY A 96 -6.37 11.21 17.86
N ASN A 97 -7.41 11.22 17.02
CA ASN A 97 -8.80 11.10 17.46
C ASN A 97 -9.35 9.67 17.38
N LEU A 98 -8.69 8.78 16.62
CA LEU A 98 -9.14 7.41 16.39
C LEU A 98 -8.54 6.43 17.40
N ILE A 99 -7.26 6.62 17.74
CA ILE A 99 -6.49 5.72 18.60
C ILE A 99 -5.64 6.51 19.59
N HIS A 100 -4.93 5.79 20.48
CA HIS A 100 -3.94 6.41 21.37
C HIS A 100 -2.70 6.85 20.58
N PHE A 101 -2.80 8.02 19.93
CA PHE A 101 -1.75 8.63 19.10
C PHE A 101 -1.63 10.13 19.41
N PRO A 102 -0.44 10.75 19.27
CA PRO A 102 -0.27 12.17 19.56
C PRO A 102 -1.19 13.07 18.70
N LYS A 103 -2.02 13.89 19.35
CA LYS A 103 -3.00 14.76 18.67
C LYS A 103 -2.38 15.94 17.93
N ASN A 104 -1.13 16.26 18.23
CA ASN A 104 -0.38 17.34 17.60
C ASN A 104 0.35 16.89 16.32
N ILE A 105 0.36 15.59 16.01
CA ILE A 105 0.92 15.08 14.76
C ILE A 105 -0.16 15.16 13.68
N PRO A 106 0.06 15.94 12.61
CA PRO A 106 -0.90 16.16 11.54
C PRO A 106 -0.92 14.94 10.60
N LEU A 107 -1.50 13.84 11.07
CA LEU A 107 -1.62 12.59 10.32
C LEU A 107 -3.09 12.20 10.22
N TRP A 108 -3.63 12.19 9.00
CA TRP A 108 -5.03 11.84 8.74
C TRP A 108 -5.14 10.51 8.03
N LYS A 109 -6.15 9.74 8.42
CA LYS A 109 -6.48 8.43 7.87
C LYS A 109 -7.85 8.49 7.21
N SER A 110 -7.95 7.95 6.01
CA SER A 110 -9.23 7.66 5.34
C SER A 110 -9.93 6.44 5.98
N PRO A 111 -11.19 6.15 5.60
CA PRO A 111 -11.80 4.85 5.87
C PRO A 111 -10.92 3.69 5.38
N GLN A 112 -10.96 2.57 6.09
CA GLN A 112 -10.28 1.34 5.66
C GLN A 112 -11.28 0.42 4.96
N ASP A 113 -10.86 -0.16 3.85
CA ASP A 113 -11.63 -1.14 3.09
C ASP A 113 -10.92 -2.50 3.13
N GLU A 114 -11.68 -3.58 3.16
CA GLU A 114 -11.16 -4.94 2.94
C GLU A 114 -11.25 -5.27 1.45
N ALA A 115 -10.15 -5.12 0.71
CA ALA A 115 -10.12 -5.27 -0.74
C ALA A 115 -10.52 -6.68 -1.18
N GLY A 116 -9.88 -7.71 -0.59
CA GLY A 116 -10.09 -9.11 -0.94
C GLY A 116 -9.24 -10.06 -0.09
N ILE A 117 -9.28 -11.35 -0.41
CA ILE A 117 -8.45 -12.38 0.24
C ILE A 117 -7.39 -12.84 -0.74
N LEU A 118 -6.11 -12.74 -0.36
CA LEU A 118 -4.98 -13.21 -1.14
C LEU A 118 -4.33 -14.44 -0.51
N GLU A 119 -3.67 -15.25 -1.33
CA GLU A 119 -2.82 -16.35 -0.90
C GLU A 119 -1.38 -16.03 -1.29
N VAL A 120 -0.52 -15.85 -0.28
CA VAL A 120 0.85 -15.34 -0.39
C VAL A 120 1.74 -16.12 0.58
N ASP A 121 3.00 -16.35 0.19
CA ASP A 121 4.06 -16.77 1.09
C ASP A 121 4.69 -15.54 1.78
N PRO A 122 4.49 -15.38 3.11
CA PRO A 122 4.99 -14.21 3.83
C PRO A 122 6.53 -14.18 3.91
N TYR A 123 7.21 -15.33 3.95
CA TYR A 123 8.67 -15.39 3.96
C TYR A 123 9.27 -14.99 2.60
N PHE A 124 8.60 -15.35 1.51
CA PHE A 124 9.00 -14.91 0.17
C PHE A 124 8.73 -13.41 -0.02
N MET A 125 7.59 -12.92 0.44
CA MET A 125 7.23 -11.49 0.41
C MET A 125 8.24 -10.64 1.19
N ALA A 126 8.64 -11.08 2.39
CA ALA A 126 9.64 -10.42 3.23
C ALA A 126 11.10 -10.68 2.80
N ARG A 127 11.33 -11.39 1.68
CA ARG A 127 12.66 -11.76 1.18
C ARG A 127 13.53 -12.58 2.15
N GLN A 128 12.91 -13.26 3.11
CA GLN A 128 13.56 -14.26 3.95
C GLN A 128 13.72 -15.61 3.23
N SER A 129 12.96 -15.83 2.16
CA SER A 129 13.15 -16.94 1.22
C SER A 129 13.30 -16.42 -0.21
N SER A 130 14.12 -17.12 -1.01
CA SER A 130 14.28 -16.85 -2.43
C SER A 130 13.21 -17.54 -3.30
N THR A 131 12.48 -18.51 -2.77
CA THR A 131 11.37 -19.18 -3.45
C THR A 131 10.16 -19.37 -2.52
N PRO A 132 8.93 -19.29 -3.04
CA PRO A 132 7.73 -19.61 -2.27
C PRO A 132 7.73 -21.08 -1.83
N HIS A 133 7.32 -21.33 -0.59
CA HIS A 133 7.29 -22.64 0.08
C HIS A 133 6.18 -22.75 1.13
N GLN A 134 5.62 -21.65 1.66
CA GLN A 134 4.56 -21.66 2.66
C GLN A 134 3.46 -20.64 2.33
N GLN A 135 2.43 -21.08 1.62
CA GLN A 135 1.29 -20.23 1.27
C GLN A 135 0.32 -20.03 2.45
N GLU A 136 -0.05 -18.78 2.70
CA GLU A 136 -1.00 -18.37 3.73
C GLU A 136 -2.05 -17.43 3.18
N LYS A 137 -3.25 -17.46 3.78
CA LYS A 137 -4.35 -16.59 3.38
C LYS A 137 -4.32 -15.30 4.19
N PHE A 138 -4.44 -14.18 3.49
CA PHE A 138 -4.49 -12.84 4.07
C PHE A 138 -5.76 -12.12 3.63
N SER A 139 -6.46 -11.51 4.58
CA SER A 139 -7.43 -10.45 4.28
C SER A 139 -6.64 -9.17 4.02
N VAL A 140 -6.72 -8.66 2.79
CA VAL A 140 -5.99 -7.45 2.39
C VAL A 140 -6.86 -6.25 2.67
N LYS A 141 -6.38 -5.40 3.58
CA LYS A 141 -7.02 -4.14 3.93
C LYS A 141 -6.21 -2.97 3.39
N VAL A 142 -6.91 -1.95 2.92
CA VAL A 142 -6.30 -0.77 2.29
C VAL A 142 -6.94 0.49 2.82
N ASN A 143 -6.12 1.52 3.00
CA ASN A 143 -6.57 2.88 3.23
C ASN A 143 -5.54 3.88 2.73
N LEU A 144 -5.99 5.10 2.49
CA LEU A 144 -5.13 6.25 2.27
C LEU A 144 -4.78 6.95 3.58
N TRP A 145 -3.63 7.60 3.55
CA TRP A 145 -3.12 8.51 4.57
C TRP A 145 -2.80 9.86 3.93
N TYR A 146 -2.89 10.93 4.74
CA TYR A 146 -2.41 12.26 4.38
C TYR A 146 -1.56 12.83 5.51
N ALA A 147 -0.44 13.45 5.13
CA ALA A 147 0.37 14.28 6.01
C ALA A 147 0.93 15.49 5.23
N PRO A 148 0.94 16.70 5.81
CA PRO A 148 1.52 17.88 5.18
C PRO A 148 3.04 17.79 5.17
N SER A 149 3.68 18.63 4.37
CA SER A 149 5.14 18.71 4.29
C SER A 149 5.82 18.82 5.66
N ARG A 150 6.95 18.11 5.80
CA ARG A 150 7.82 18.05 6.98
C ARG A 150 7.12 17.48 8.21
N THR A 151 6.44 16.35 8.05
CA THR A 151 5.77 15.65 9.16
C THR A 151 6.44 14.31 9.45
N ASP A 152 6.91 14.17 10.69
CA ASP A 152 7.25 12.88 11.28
C ASP A 152 5.96 12.15 11.71
N CYS A 153 5.62 11.03 11.06
CA CYS A 153 4.38 10.28 11.34
C CYS A 153 4.49 9.33 12.54
N ALA A 154 5.36 9.67 13.50
CA ALA A 154 5.72 8.94 14.71
C ALA A 154 6.44 7.59 14.51
N ILE A 155 7.53 7.42 15.27
CA ILE A 155 8.28 6.17 15.32
C ILE A 155 7.48 5.09 16.07
N HIS A 156 7.25 3.94 15.44
CA HIS A 156 6.53 2.79 16.00
C HIS A 156 7.10 1.47 15.46
N ASN A 157 6.70 0.33 16.05
CA ASN A 157 7.19 -1.00 15.66
C ASN A 157 6.21 -2.16 15.97
N GLN A 158 4.97 -1.86 16.32
CA GLN A 158 3.98 -2.86 16.72
C GLN A 158 2.95 -3.04 15.61
N HIS A 159 2.88 -4.25 15.07
CA HIS A 159 1.96 -4.64 14.01
C HIS A 159 1.60 -6.12 14.17
N ASP A 160 0.35 -6.48 13.86
CA ASP A 160 -0.13 -7.87 13.77
C ASP A 160 -0.44 -8.30 12.32
N PHE A 161 0.04 -7.52 11.35
CA PHE A 161 -0.07 -7.74 9.91
C PHE A 161 1.23 -7.39 9.18
N ILE A 162 1.34 -7.79 7.91
CA ILE A 162 2.42 -7.33 7.00
C ILE A 162 1.94 -6.06 6.28
N GLU A 163 2.74 -5.01 6.23
CA GLU A 163 2.39 -3.76 5.52
C GLU A 163 3.36 -3.40 4.39
N LEU A 164 2.78 -2.89 3.31
CA LEU A 164 3.48 -2.18 2.24
C LEU A 164 2.86 -0.81 2.03
N HIS A 165 3.67 0.15 1.59
CA HIS A 165 3.22 1.49 1.27
C HIS A 165 3.39 1.80 -0.22
N THR A 166 2.36 2.37 -0.83
CA THR A 166 2.40 2.92 -2.19
C THR A 166 2.27 4.44 -2.12
N GLN A 167 3.24 5.18 -2.65
CA GLN A 167 3.14 6.63 -2.74
C GLN A 167 2.13 7.02 -3.82
N VAL A 168 1.11 7.78 -3.45
CA VAL A 168 0.03 8.20 -4.36
C VAL A 168 0.28 9.60 -4.88
N LEU A 169 0.62 10.55 -4.02
CA LEU A 169 0.98 11.93 -4.38
C LEU A 169 2.06 12.46 -3.44
N GLY A 170 2.91 13.34 -3.94
CA GLY A 170 4.01 13.93 -3.16
C GLY A 170 5.25 13.04 -3.05
N GLN A 171 6.18 13.48 -2.20
CA GLN A 171 7.45 12.82 -1.90
C GLN A 171 7.59 12.65 -0.40
N GLY A 172 7.93 11.44 0.03
CA GLY A 172 8.19 11.12 1.42
C GLY A 172 9.15 9.96 1.56
N ARG A 173 9.23 9.39 2.76
CA ARG A 173 10.21 8.38 3.10
C ARG A 173 9.67 7.35 4.08
N MET A 174 10.07 6.11 3.89
CA MET A 174 9.95 5.07 4.90
C MET A 174 11.29 4.94 5.61
N GLN A 175 11.33 5.28 6.90
CA GLN A 175 12.56 5.37 7.69
C GLN A 175 12.62 4.26 8.73
N LYS A 176 13.81 3.70 8.97
CA LYS A 176 14.08 2.73 10.04
C LYS A 176 15.13 3.23 11.03
N PHE A 177 14.88 2.94 12.30
CA PHE A 177 15.64 3.40 13.45
C PHE A 177 16.03 2.21 14.32
N LYS A 178 17.18 2.29 15.00
CA LYS A 178 17.61 1.23 15.92
C LYS A 178 16.78 1.23 17.20
N GLU A 179 16.34 2.41 17.63
CA GLU A 179 15.53 2.64 18.82
C GLU A 179 14.37 3.60 18.49
N LYS A 180 13.48 3.84 19.46
CA LYS A 180 12.42 4.86 19.34
C LYS A 180 13.00 6.28 19.48
N ASP A 181 13.98 6.60 18.65
CA ASP A 181 14.76 7.84 18.66
C ASP A 181 15.21 8.22 17.24
N PHE A 182 14.88 9.45 16.84
CA PHE A 182 15.27 10.04 15.55
C PHE A 182 16.78 10.03 15.32
N GLY A 183 17.60 10.14 16.39
CA GLY A 183 19.06 10.10 16.30
C GLY A 183 19.63 8.74 15.89
N THR A 184 18.79 7.70 15.81
CA THR A 184 19.20 6.33 15.51
C THR A 184 18.79 5.82 14.13
N LEU A 185 18.43 6.74 13.22
CA LEU A 185 18.13 6.44 11.81
C LEU A 185 19.28 5.63 11.17
N TYR A 186 18.95 4.51 10.53
CA TYR A 186 19.93 3.68 9.82
C TYR A 186 19.52 3.31 8.40
N GLU A 187 18.27 3.51 8.02
CA GLU A 187 17.80 3.32 6.63
C GLU A 187 16.70 4.33 6.30
N ASP A 188 16.77 4.87 5.09
CA ASP A 188 15.89 5.93 4.61
C ASP A 188 15.49 5.63 3.16
N LEU A 189 14.29 5.06 2.98
CA LEU A 189 13.76 4.66 1.68
C LEU A 189 12.92 5.79 1.09
N LEU A 190 13.40 6.39 0.00
CA LEU A 190 12.68 7.43 -0.72
C LEU A 190 11.43 6.87 -1.42
N MET A 191 10.31 7.56 -1.23
CA MET A 191 9.00 7.25 -1.81
C MET A 191 8.56 8.40 -2.72
N THR A 192 8.32 8.10 -3.99
CA THR A 192 7.78 9.05 -4.97
C THR A 192 6.54 8.46 -5.62
N GLU A 193 5.65 9.31 -6.13
CA GLU A 193 4.42 8.89 -6.80
C GLU A 193 4.60 7.66 -7.70
N GLY A 194 3.74 6.65 -7.49
CA GLY A 194 3.75 5.40 -8.25
C GLY A 194 4.72 4.34 -7.74
N TYR A 195 5.55 4.65 -6.74
CA TYR A 195 6.45 3.69 -6.11
C TYR A 195 5.76 2.97 -4.93
N THR A 196 5.84 1.64 -4.95
CA THR A 196 5.50 0.78 -3.82
C THR A 196 6.79 0.30 -3.18
N GLN A 197 6.86 0.38 -1.85
CA GLN A 197 7.90 -0.29 -1.07
C GLN A 197 7.86 -1.78 -1.41
N ILE A 198 8.93 -2.31 -1.99
CA ILE A 198 8.93 -3.68 -2.54
C ILE A 198 9.13 -4.74 -1.45
N VAL A 199 9.81 -4.39 -0.36
CA VAL A 199 10.13 -5.30 0.74
C VAL A 199 9.50 -4.75 2.02
N PRO A 200 8.59 -5.48 2.68
CA PRO A 200 8.02 -5.03 3.95
C PRO A 200 9.12 -4.88 4.99
N PHE A 201 8.95 -3.97 5.95
CA PHE A 201 9.96 -3.74 6.98
C PHE A 201 9.97 -4.79 8.09
N CYS A 202 9.23 -5.89 7.96
CA CYS A 202 9.16 -6.93 8.99
C CYS A 202 10.10 -8.11 8.74
N GLU A 203 10.47 -8.76 9.84
CA GLU A 203 10.83 -10.18 9.85
C GLU A 203 9.59 -11.02 10.18
N VAL A 204 9.34 -12.04 9.36
CA VAL A 204 8.28 -13.04 9.52
C VAL A 204 8.81 -14.20 10.35
N HIS A 205 8.01 -14.61 11.33
CA HIS A 205 8.26 -15.76 12.17
C HIS A 205 7.11 -16.77 12.06
N GLU A 206 7.31 -17.94 12.65
CA GLU A 206 6.25 -18.95 12.74
C GLU A 206 4.98 -18.41 13.42
N ASN A 207 3.85 -19.06 13.16
CA ASN A 207 2.56 -18.73 13.78
C ASN A 207 2.07 -17.30 13.53
N GLN A 208 2.34 -16.76 12.34
CA GLN A 208 1.82 -15.45 11.91
C GLN A 208 2.28 -14.31 12.83
N GLN A 209 3.55 -14.37 13.25
CA GLN A 209 4.18 -13.35 14.07
C GLN A 209 5.14 -12.53 13.22
N TYR A 210 5.17 -11.23 13.46
CA TYR A 210 5.97 -10.27 12.70
C TYR A 210 6.74 -9.37 13.68
N THR A 211 8.05 -9.24 13.46
CA THR A 211 8.87 -8.25 14.17
C THR A 211 9.19 -7.11 13.23
N TYR A 212 8.81 -5.90 13.61
CA TYR A 212 9.19 -4.69 12.90
C TYR A 212 10.33 -3.98 13.65
N PRO A 213 11.29 -3.36 12.94
CA PRO A 213 12.18 -2.38 13.51
C PRO A 213 11.35 -1.14 13.89
N TRP A 214 11.94 -0.25 14.67
CA TRP A 214 11.39 1.09 14.81
C TRP A 214 11.37 1.77 13.45
N HIS A 215 10.22 2.25 13.01
CA HIS A 215 10.05 2.88 11.72
C HIS A 215 9.02 3.99 11.76
N GLN A 216 9.05 4.85 10.74
CA GLN A 216 8.01 5.85 10.49
C GLN A 216 7.88 6.13 8.99
N TYR A 217 6.77 6.76 8.63
CA TYR A 217 6.71 7.57 7.42
C TYR A 217 7.13 9.02 7.73
N TYR A 218 7.92 9.64 6.85
CA TYR A 218 8.24 11.06 6.89
C TYR A 218 7.81 11.72 5.58
N SER A 219 7.06 12.82 5.65
CA SER A 219 6.61 13.54 4.46
C SER A 219 7.58 14.68 4.11
N ASP A 220 8.26 14.61 2.96
CA ASP A 220 9.07 15.74 2.48
C ASP A 220 8.17 16.86 1.93
N THR A 221 7.12 16.49 1.19
CA THR A 221 6.06 17.39 0.70
C THR A 221 4.72 17.07 1.34
N ASP A 222 3.65 17.77 0.96
CA ASP A 222 2.31 17.22 1.20
C ASP A 222 2.20 15.86 0.51
N CYS A 223 1.77 14.84 1.26
CA CYS A 223 1.81 13.46 0.83
C CYS A 223 0.43 12.81 0.96
N ILE A 224 0.07 12.04 -0.06
CA ILE A 224 -0.96 11.00 0.05
C ILE A 224 -0.27 9.68 -0.27
N TRP A 225 -0.47 8.68 0.57
CA TRP A 225 0.01 7.32 0.31
C TRP A 225 -1.04 6.29 0.72
N MET A 226 -0.99 5.12 0.11
CA MET A 226 -1.82 3.98 0.46
C MET A 226 -1.03 3.03 1.34
N ALA A 227 -1.62 2.58 2.44
CA ALA A 227 -1.17 1.40 3.17
C ALA A 227 -1.91 0.17 2.64
N ILE A 228 -1.16 -0.91 2.40
CA ILE A 228 -1.65 -2.22 2.00
C ILE A 228 -1.30 -3.18 3.14
N GLU A 229 -2.30 -3.55 3.93
CA GLU A 229 -2.14 -4.38 5.12
C GLU A 229 -2.61 -5.80 4.83
N TYR A 230 -1.72 -6.78 4.98
CA TYR A 230 -1.99 -8.19 4.81
C TYR A 230 -2.27 -8.79 6.19
N HIS A 231 -3.55 -8.90 6.55
CA HIS A 231 -4.00 -9.44 7.84
C HIS A 231 -4.13 -10.97 7.75
N PRO A 232 -3.34 -11.75 8.49
CA PRO A 232 -3.37 -13.20 8.37
C PRO A 232 -4.71 -13.78 8.82
N ILE A 233 -5.29 -14.66 8.00
CA ILE A 233 -6.51 -15.39 8.35
C ILE A 233 -6.07 -16.63 9.13
N LYS A 234 -6.37 -16.65 10.44
CA LYS A 234 -6.02 -17.78 11.31
C LYS A 234 -6.59 -19.08 10.73
N ARG A 235 -5.72 -20.06 10.53
CA ARG A 235 -6.17 -21.43 10.25
C ARG A 235 -6.90 -21.93 11.50
N SER A 236 -8.17 -22.32 11.35
CA SER A 236 -8.87 -23.05 12.40
C SER A 236 -8.06 -24.29 12.76
N LYS A 237 -7.70 -24.44 14.05
CA LYS A 237 -7.03 -25.61 14.59
C LYS A 237 -7.86 -26.88 14.41
#